data_AF-A0ABD3QFA9-F1
#
_entry.id   AF-A0ABD3QFA9-F1
#
_cell.length_a   1.000
_cell.length_b   1.000
_cell.length_c   1.000
_cell.angle_alpha   90.00
_cell.angle_beta   90.00
_cell.angle_gamma   90.00
#
_symmetry.space_group_name_H-M   'P 1'
#
loop_
_entity.id
_entity.type
_entity.pdbx_description
1 polymer ?
#
loop_
_entity_poly.entity_id
_entity_poly.type
_entity_poly.pdbx_seq_one_letter_code
_entity_poly.pdbx_strand_id
1 'polypeptide(L)'
;MRCKSCLYGIMEDVEAQAIAAAESWSVEATTFLEPDVASQVETKFEDRGDVLAFRVFGGRRLAPSSGQNISPGEGRRSRFVFMHPDLGLDAASAEAEYCTVILVENVNLRASNTIPNALAAIGVDLDQIGDIVVTDEETVYMVVDPSVAKQCIRLLSKELVGVGISLSVVDDHEFMPHGETQEMKLSRILERKMDRKKFEKGFVHLS
;
A
#
# COMPACT_ATOMS: atom_id res chain seq x y z
N MET A 1 17.36 -11.16 7.97
CA MET A 1 16.76 -11.80 9.17
C MET A 1 15.87 -10.76 9.85
N ARG A 2 14.55 -10.78 9.59
CA ARG A 2 13.58 -9.96 10.35
C ARG A 2 13.30 -10.66 11.69
N CYS A 3 13.04 -9.88 12.73
CA CYS A 3 12.74 -10.40 14.07
C CYS A 3 11.37 -11.10 14.05
N LYS A 4 11.30 -12.38 14.44
CA LYS A 4 10.05 -13.18 14.49
C LYS A 4 8.95 -12.52 15.32
N SER A 5 9.31 -11.67 16.29
CA SER A 5 8.36 -10.94 17.14
C SER A 5 7.54 -9.89 16.40
N CYS A 6 8.06 -9.32 15.30
CA CYS A 6 7.34 -8.28 14.54
C CYS A 6 6.25 -8.88 13.64
N LEU A 7 6.48 -10.07 13.09
CA LEU A 7 5.51 -10.76 12.25
C LEU A 7 4.32 -11.31 13.06
N TYR A 8 4.59 -11.78 14.28
CA TYR A 8 3.55 -12.28 15.18
C TYR A 8 2.56 -11.16 15.56
N GLY A 9 3.05 -9.96 15.90
CA GLY A 9 2.19 -8.81 16.17
C GLY A 9 1.31 -8.41 14.98
N ILE A 10 1.87 -8.38 13.77
CA ILE A 10 1.09 -8.08 12.55
C ILE A 10 -0.04 -9.10 12.35
N MET A 11 0.21 -10.39 12.57
CA MET A 11 -0.82 -11.43 12.40
C MET A 11 -1.90 -11.38 13.49
N GLU A 12 -1.57 -10.92 14.70
CA GLU A 12 -2.56 -10.66 15.75
C GLU A 12 -3.43 -9.44 15.41
N ASP A 13 -2.83 -8.37 14.90
CA ASP A 13 -3.58 -7.17 14.47
C ASP A 13 -4.54 -7.50 13.31
N VAL A 14 -4.08 -8.29 12.33
CA VAL A 14 -4.92 -8.76 11.21
C VAL A 14 -6.08 -9.64 11.72
N GLU A 15 -5.83 -10.53 12.68
CA GLU A 15 -6.90 -11.34 13.29
C GLU A 15 -7.92 -10.46 14.02
N ALA A 16 -7.46 -9.46 14.77
CA ALA A 16 -8.33 -8.54 15.49
C ALA A 16 -9.22 -7.74 14.54
N GLN A 17 -8.69 -7.30 13.39
CA GLN A 17 -9.48 -6.64 12.34
C GLN A 17 -10.53 -7.58 11.73
N ALA A 18 -10.16 -8.83 11.46
CA ALA A 18 -11.10 -9.81 10.92
C ALA A 18 -12.24 -10.14 11.90
N ILE A 19 -11.93 -10.29 13.20
CA ILE A 19 -12.93 -10.47 14.25
C ILE A 19 -13.84 -9.24 14.34
N ALA A 20 -13.27 -8.03 14.33
CA ALA A 20 -14.06 -6.80 14.38
C ALA A 20 -15.03 -6.71 13.19
N ALA A 21 -14.57 -7.02 11.98
CA ALA A 21 -15.40 -7.03 10.78
C ALA A 21 -16.55 -8.06 10.88
N ALA A 22 -16.25 -9.28 11.36
CA ALA A 22 -17.24 -10.34 11.54
C ALA A 22 -18.29 -10.01 12.62
N GLU A 23 -17.86 -9.51 13.78
CA GLU A 23 -18.75 -9.27 14.93
C GLU A 23 -19.55 -7.97 14.81
N SER A 24 -18.95 -6.92 14.26
CA SER A 24 -19.56 -5.59 14.19
C SER A 24 -20.27 -5.28 12.87
N TRP A 25 -20.20 -6.20 11.90
CA TRP A 25 -20.73 -5.99 10.55
C TRP A 25 -20.14 -4.74 9.87
N SER A 26 -18.89 -4.42 10.20
CA SER A 26 -18.12 -3.37 9.56
C SER A 26 -17.27 -3.92 8.41
N VAL A 27 -16.66 -3.01 7.65
CA VAL A 27 -15.59 -3.33 6.71
C VAL A 27 -14.29 -2.81 7.28
N GLU A 28 -13.35 -3.70 7.54
CA GLU A 28 -12.02 -3.37 8.06
C GLU A 28 -10.98 -3.60 6.98
N ALA A 29 -9.95 -2.75 6.93
CA ALA A 29 -8.89 -2.88 5.94
C ALA A 29 -7.51 -2.77 6.56
N THR A 30 -6.63 -3.73 6.26
CA THR A 30 -5.25 -3.72 6.75
C THR A 30 -4.46 -2.58 6.11
N THR A 31 -3.28 -2.29 6.63
CA THR A 31 -2.23 -1.59 5.85
C THR A 31 -1.74 -2.47 4.69
N PHE A 32 -0.93 -1.92 3.78
CA PHE A 32 -0.27 -2.72 2.76
C PHE A 32 0.79 -3.62 3.38
N LEU A 33 0.59 -4.92 3.22
CA LEU A 33 1.45 -5.98 3.73
C LEU A 33 2.48 -6.38 2.69
N GLU A 34 3.63 -6.83 3.18
CA GLU A 34 4.68 -7.42 2.34
C GLU A 34 4.23 -8.78 1.78
N PRO A 35 4.77 -9.23 0.64
CA PRO A 35 4.31 -10.44 -0.05
C PRO A 35 4.28 -11.69 0.84
N ASP A 36 5.30 -11.88 1.67
CA ASP A 36 5.45 -13.02 2.57
C ASP A 36 4.40 -13.03 3.68
N VAL A 37 4.01 -11.86 4.17
CA VAL A 37 2.94 -11.70 5.16
C VAL A 37 1.59 -11.87 4.48
N ALA A 38 1.39 -11.24 3.33
CA ALA A 38 0.14 -11.32 2.58
C ALA A 38 -0.23 -12.77 2.21
N SER A 39 0.74 -13.59 1.77
CA SER A 39 0.50 -15.02 1.51
C SER A 39 0.07 -15.79 2.77
N GLN A 40 0.60 -15.44 3.94
CA GLN A 40 0.22 -16.08 5.20
C GLN A 40 -1.20 -15.68 5.64
N VAL A 41 -1.58 -14.41 5.44
CA VAL A 41 -2.95 -13.95 5.68
C VAL A 41 -3.91 -14.68 4.74
N GLU A 42 -3.61 -14.72 3.45
CA GLU A 42 -4.43 -15.43 2.46
C GLU A 42 -4.67 -16.89 2.86
N THR A 43 -3.61 -17.63 3.20
CA THR A 43 -3.71 -19.03 3.64
C THR A 43 -4.52 -19.18 4.94
N LYS A 44 -4.43 -18.22 5.86
CA LYS A 44 -5.12 -18.27 7.15
C LYS A 44 -6.62 -18.04 7.02
N PHE A 45 -7.05 -17.24 6.04
CA PHE A 45 -8.44 -16.81 5.88
C PHE A 45 -9.18 -17.51 4.72
N GLU A 46 -8.49 -18.33 3.91
CA GLU A 46 -9.06 -19.04 2.75
C GLU A 46 -10.31 -19.86 3.09
N ASP A 47 -10.29 -20.60 4.21
CA ASP A 47 -11.37 -21.51 4.63
C ASP A 47 -12.29 -20.94 5.71
N ARG A 48 -12.21 -19.64 6.00
CA ARG A 48 -13.06 -19.03 7.03
C ARG A 48 -14.46 -18.73 6.49
N GLY A 49 -15.47 -19.25 7.18
CA GLY A 49 -16.87 -19.05 6.83
C GLY A 49 -17.54 -17.86 7.53
N ASP A 50 -16.89 -17.26 8.53
CA ASP A 50 -17.45 -16.20 9.36
C ASP A 50 -16.95 -14.79 8.99
N VAL A 51 -15.95 -14.70 8.12
CA VAL A 51 -15.41 -13.45 7.58
C VAL A 51 -14.98 -13.66 6.14
N LEU A 52 -15.32 -12.74 5.25
CA LEU A 52 -14.74 -12.68 3.91
C LEU A 52 -13.47 -11.85 3.97
N ALA A 53 -12.43 -12.30 3.26
CA ALA A 53 -11.17 -11.61 3.13
C ALA A 53 -10.85 -11.39 1.64
N PHE A 54 -10.93 -10.13 1.18
CA PHE A 54 -10.51 -9.77 -0.17
C PHE A 54 -9.10 -9.20 -0.15
N ARG A 55 -8.22 -9.80 -0.94
CA ARG A 55 -6.88 -9.28 -1.18
C ARG A 55 -6.96 -8.16 -2.23
N VAL A 56 -6.46 -6.99 -1.86
CA VAL A 56 -6.49 -5.76 -2.67
C VAL A 56 -5.06 -5.33 -3.00
N PHE A 57 -4.77 -5.09 -4.28
CA PHE A 57 -3.41 -4.80 -4.79
C PHE A 57 -3.34 -3.56 -5.69
N GLY A 58 -4.42 -2.78 -5.82
CA GLY A 58 -4.35 -1.44 -6.40
C GLY A 58 -4.16 -1.41 -7.90
N GLY A 59 -4.82 -2.31 -8.56
CA GLY A 59 -5.00 -2.29 -9.98
C GLY A 59 -6.03 -3.36 -10.21
N ARG A 60 -7.18 -3.02 -10.78
CA ARG A 60 -8.31 -3.94 -10.97
C ARG A 60 -7.96 -5.11 -11.91
N ARG A 61 -6.96 -5.93 -11.59
CA ARG A 61 -6.84 -7.24 -12.22
C ARG A 61 -8.03 -8.00 -11.66
N LEU A 62 -9.02 -8.26 -12.51
CA LEU A 62 -9.87 -9.42 -12.30
C LEU A 62 -8.94 -10.56 -11.89
N ALA A 63 -9.23 -11.20 -10.74
CA ALA A 63 -8.49 -12.35 -10.24
C ALA A 63 -8.05 -13.18 -11.46
N PRO A 64 -6.75 -13.47 -11.62
CA PRO A 64 -6.27 -14.02 -12.87
C PRO A 64 -7.02 -15.33 -13.10
N SER A 65 -8.01 -15.28 -14.00
CA SER A 65 -8.54 -16.47 -14.64
C SER A 65 -7.38 -16.97 -15.49
N SER A 66 -6.49 -17.74 -14.86
CA SER A 66 -5.45 -18.54 -15.48
C SER A 66 -4.64 -17.83 -16.57
N GLY A 67 -3.53 -17.19 -16.20
CA GLY A 67 -2.41 -17.01 -17.14
C GLY A 67 -2.03 -15.59 -17.58
N GLN A 68 -2.49 -14.53 -16.91
CA GLN A 68 -1.85 -13.22 -17.10
C GLN A 68 -0.48 -13.23 -16.39
N ASN A 69 0.58 -13.06 -17.18
CA ASN A 69 1.95 -12.94 -16.68
C ASN A 69 2.08 -11.62 -15.91
N ILE A 70 1.91 -11.68 -14.58
CA ILE A 70 2.31 -10.63 -13.66
C ILE A 70 3.82 -10.40 -13.88
N SER A 71 4.25 -9.17 -14.16
CA SER A 71 5.70 -8.91 -14.27
C SER A 71 6.35 -9.20 -12.92
N PRO A 72 7.61 -9.67 -12.87
CA PRO A 72 8.29 -9.96 -11.61
C PRO A 72 8.36 -8.72 -10.70
N GLY A 73 7.43 -8.57 -9.76
CA GLY A 73 7.37 -7.35 -8.95
C GLY A 73 5.96 -6.88 -8.60
N GLU A 74 5.00 -7.06 -9.50
CA GLU A 74 3.66 -6.44 -9.38
C GLU A 74 2.70 -7.25 -8.50
N GLY A 75 1.78 -6.56 -7.82
CA GLY A 75 0.87 -7.13 -6.82
C GLY A 75 1.60 -7.69 -5.60
N ARG A 76 2.82 -7.20 -5.32
CA ARG A 76 3.66 -7.71 -4.23
C ARG A 76 3.18 -7.19 -2.89
N ARG A 77 2.98 -5.88 -2.78
CA ARG A 77 2.37 -5.28 -1.60
C ARG A 77 0.87 -5.21 -1.80
N SER A 78 0.14 -5.83 -0.87
CA SER A 78 -1.31 -5.91 -0.92
C SER A 78 -1.88 -5.71 0.47
N ARG A 79 -3.10 -5.18 0.55
CA ARG A 79 -3.87 -5.13 1.79
C ARG A 79 -5.01 -6.13 1.74
N PHE A 80 -5.60 -6.42 2.89
CA PHE A 80 -6.81 -7.23 2.98
C PHE A 80 -7.97 -6.37 3.45
N VAL A 81 -9.13 -6.59 2.84
CA VAL A 81 -10.40 -6.02 3.24
C VAL A 81 -11.24 -7.14 3.83
N PHE A 82 -11.56 -7.02 5.12
CA PHE A 82 -12.36 -7.96 5.89
C PHE A 82 -13.78 -7.45 6.06
N MET A 83 -14.75 -8.35 5.96
CA MET A 83 -16.16 -8.03 6.17
C MET A 83 -16.96 -9.26 6.56
N HIS A 84 -18.13 -9.06 7.13
CA HIS A 84 -19.10 -10.13 7.30
C HIS A 84 -19.57 -10.68 5.92
N PRO A 85 -19.70 -12.01 5.72
CA PRO A 85 -20.06 -12.59 4.43
C PRO A 85 -21.38 -12.12 3.83
N ASP A 86 -22.33 -11.77 4.69
CA ASP A 86 -23.66 -11.30 4.28
C ASP A 86 -23.72 -9.80 3.95
N LEU A 87 -22.61 -9.06 4.04
CA LEU A 87 -22.58 -7.61 3.78
C LEU A 87 -22.67 -7.28 2.27
N GLY A 88 -22.35 -8.24 1.39
CA GLY A 88 -22.60 -8.15 -0.05
C GLY A 88 -21.64 -7.26 -0.85
N LEU A 89 -20.49 -6.86 -0.30
CA LEU A 89 -19.44 -6.19 -1.07
C LEU A 89 -18.69 -7.24 -1.92
N ASP A 90 -18.48 -6.95 -3.20
CA ASP A 90 -17.67 -7.80 -4.07
C ASP A 90 -16.20 -7.33 -4.13
N ALA A 91 -15.33 -8.18 -4.69
CA ALA A 91 -13.90 -7.89 -4.80
C ALA A 91 -13.61 -6.63 -5.62
N ALA A 92 -14.43 -6.32 -6.63
CA ALA A 92 -14.25 -5.14 -7.48
C ALA A 92 -14.55 -3.85 -6.71
N SER A 93 -15.60 -3.86 -5.89
CA SER A 93 -15.96 -2.75 -5.01
C SER A 93 -14.92 -2.58 -3.91
N ALA A 94 -14.41 -3.68 -3.33
CA ALA A 94 -13.32 -3.62 -2.36
C ALA A 94 -12.04 -2.99 -2.95
N GLU A 95 -11.64 -3.37 -4.17
CA GLU A 95 -10.52 -2.74 -4.88
C GLU A 95 -10.75 -1.24 -5.13
N ALA A 96 -11.96 -0.86 -5.54
CA ALA A 96 -12.29 0.54 -5.83
C ALA A 96 -12.32 1.44 -4.58
N GLU A 97 -12.86 0.92 -3.47
CA GLU A 97 -13.09 1.72 -2.26
C GLU A 97 -11.87 1.77 -1.34
N TYR A 98 -11.05 0.71 -1.32
CA TYR A 98 -9.92 0.58 -0.39
C TYR A 98 -8.57 0.71 -1.08
N CYS A 99 -8.55 1.09 -2.34
CA CYS A 99 -7.32 1.31 -3.08
C CYS A 99 -7.45 2.46 -4.08
N THR A 100 -6.42 3.27 -4.19
CA THR A 100 -6.35 4.34 -5.19
C THR A 100 -5.02 4.23 -5.93
N VAL A 101 -5.05 4.46 -7.24
CA VAL A 101 -3.84 4.53 -8.06
C VAL A 101 -3.57 5.99 -8.42
N ILE A 102 -2.34 6.42 -8.17
CA ILE A 102 -1.86 7.74 -8.54
C ILE A 102 -0.87 7.60 -9.69
N LEU A 103 -1.12 8.32 -10.77
CA LEU A 103 -0.18 8.53 -11.87
C LEU A 103 0.65 9.79 -11.59
N VAL A 104 1.97 9.65 -11.69
CA VAL A 104 2.95 10.73 -11.62
C VAL A 104 3.69 10.79 -12.96
N GLU A 105 3.66 11.94 -13.63
CA GLU A 105 4.33 12.13 -14.91
C GLU A 105 5.36 13.26 -14.85
N ASN A 106 6.26 13.30 -15.83
CA ASN A 106 7.32 14.31 -15.99
C ASN A 106 8.30 14.38 -14.79
N VAL A 107 8.49 13.26 -14.08
CA VAL A 107 9.48 13.17 -12.99
C VAL A 107 10.84 12.73 -13.51
N ASN A 108 11.92 13.39 -13.15
CA ASN A 108 13.26 12.90 -13.46
C ASN A 108 13.69 11.86 -12.42
N LEU A 109 13.38 10.58 -12.66
CA LEU A 109 13.64 9.49 -11.70
C LEU A 109 15.13 9.28 -11.40
N ARG A 110 16.02 9.66 -12.32
CA ARG A 110 17.47 9.57 -12.12
C ARG A 110 18.01 10.62 -11.17
N ALA A 111 17.39 11.80 -11.14
CA ALA A 111 17.83 12.94 -10.32
C ALA A 111 16.99 13.11 -9.04
N SER A 112 15.79 12.54 -9.01
CA SER A 112 14.88 12.65 -7.88
C SER A 112 15.31 11.77 -6.70
N ASN A 113 14.87 12.15 -5.50
CA ASN A 113 14.77 11.18 -4.41
C ASN A 113 13.91 9.99 -4.88
N THR A 114 14.20 8.79 -4.37
CA THR A 114 13.29 7.65 -4.57
C THR A 114 11.90 8.02 -4.06
N ILE A 115 10.85 7.48 -4.70
CA ILE A 115 9.47 7.81 -4.35
C ILE A 115 9.17 7.50 -2.87
N PRO A 116 9.64 6.38 -2.26
CA PRO A 116 9.49 6.15 -0.82
C PRO A 116 10.10 7.26 0.06
N ASN A 117 11.26 7.81 -0.32
CA ASN A 117 11.88 8.90 0.42
C ASN A 117 11.07 10.18 0.32
N ALA A 118 10.56 10.50 -0.87
CA ALA A 118 9.71 11.67 -1.10
C ALA A 118 8.38 11.57 -0.33
N LEU A 119 7.76 10.37 -0.31
CA LEU A 119 6.57 10.07 0.49
C LEU A 119 6.79 10.27 1.99
N ALA A 120 7.88 9.72 2.53
CA ALA A 120 8.22 9.91 3.93
C ALA A 120 8.52 11.38 4.28
N ALA A 121 9.12 12.13 3.35
CA ALA A 121 9.40 13.56 3.53
C ALA A 121 8.12 14.39 3.67
N ILE A 122 7.07 14.07 2.90
CA ILE A 122 5.74 14.69 3.03
C ILE A 122 4.91 14.13 4.18
N GLY A 123 5.44 13.18 4.96
CA GLY A 123 4.80 12.61 6.14
C GLY A 123 3.76 11.52 5.83
N VAL A 124 3.86 10.86 4.68
CA VAL A 124 3.05 9.67 4.36
C VAL A 124 3.76 8.43 4.90
N ASP A 125 3.01 7.58 5.60
CA ASP A 125 3.52 6.31 6.09
C ASP A 125 3.61 5.30 4.94
N LEU A 126 4.72 4.57 4.84
CA LEU A 126 4.95 3.62 3.75
C LEU A 126 4.07 2.36 3.88
N ASP A 127 3.51 2.11 5.06
CA ASP A 127 2.52 1.06 5.25
C ASP A 127 1.18 1.41 4.57
N GLN A 128 0.95 2.67 4.21
CA GLN A 128 -0.20 3.12 3.42
C GLN A 128 0.04 3.06 1.90
N ILE A 129 1.17 2.49 1.49
CA ILE A 129 1.62 2.46 0.09
C ILE A 129 1.81 1.00 -0.34
N GLY A 130 1.14 0.65 -1.43
CA GLY A 130 1.30 -0.61 -2.12
C GLY A 130 2.50 -0.57 -3.05
N ASP A 131 2.35 -1.15 -4.24
CA ASP A 131 3.43 -1.14 -5.23
C ASP A 131 3.63 0.25 -5.85
N ILE A 132 4.89 0.52 -6.20
CA ILE A 132 5.30 1.69 -6.99
C ILE A 132 5.89 1.14 -8.29
N VAL A 133 5.19 1.33 -9.40
CA VAL A 133 5.54 0.80 -10.72
C VAL A 133 6.12 1.92 -11.58
N VAL A 134 7.35 1.75 -12.02
CA VAL A 134 8.05 2.62 -12.95
C VAL A 134 7.89 2.05 -14.35
N THR A 135 7.28 2.83 -15.24
CA THR A 135 7.00 2.39 -16.63
C THR A 135 8.03 2.90 -17.62
N ASP A 136 8.54 4.11 -17.40
CA ASP A 136 9.64 4.71 -18.15
C ASP A 136 10.44 5.65 -17.22
N GLU A 137 11.35 6.46 -17.78
CA GLU A 137 12.21 7.35 -16.98
C GLU A 137 11.47 8.54 -16.36
N GLU A 138 10.22 8.78 -16.76
CA GLU A 138 9.42 9.96 -16.43
C GLU A 138 8.05 9.67 -15.81
N THR A 139 7.61 8.41 -15.81
CA THR A 139 6.26 8.00 -15.46
C THR A 139 6.23 6.91 -14.39
N VAL A 140 5.51 7.19 -13.30
CA VAL A 140 5.34 6.29 -12.15
C VAL A 140 3.87 6.13 -11.80
N TYR A 141 3.47 4.90 -11.52
CA TYR A 141 2.18 4.54 -10.94
C TYR A 141 2.37 4.11 -9.51
N MET A 142 1.51 4.58 -8.62
CA MET A 142 1.60 4.31 -7.19
C MET A 142 0.27 3.83 -6.66
N VAL A 143 0.29 2.67 -6.02
CA VAL A 143 -0.82 2.17 -5.24
C VAL A 143 -0.80 2.81 -3.86
N VAL A 144 -1.91 3.45 -3.47
CA VAL A 144 -2.02 4.15 -2.19
C VAL A 144 -3.35 3.85 -1.49
N ASP A 145 -3.33 3.94 -0.16
CA ASP A 145 -4.56 4.02 0.62
C ASP A 145 -5.30 5.33 0.25
N PRO A 146 -6.62 5.28 -0.01
CA PRO A 146 -7.40 6.46 -0.39
C PRO A 146 -7.28 7.63 0.60
N SER A 147 -7.06 7.36 1.90
CA SER A 147 -6.92 8.38 2.94
C SER A 147 -5.69 9.26 2.75
N VAL A 148 -4.63 8.77 2.10
CA VAL A 148 -3.39 9.53 1.84
C VAL A 148 -3.34 10.11 0.42
N ALA A 149 -4.24 9.72 -0.48
CA ALA A 149 -4.19 10.11 -1.89
C ALA A 149 -4.16 11.63 -2.10
N LYS A 150 -5.04 12.37 -1.42
CA LYS A 150 -5.10 13.84 -1.50
C LYS A 150 -3.82 14.51 -1.01
N GLN A 151 -3.15 13.93 -0.01
CA GLN A 151 -1.88 14.43 0.49
C GLN A 151 -0.77 14.21 -0.53
N CYS A 152 -0.69 13.02 -1.12
CA CYS A 152 0.25 12.67 -2.19
C CYS A 152 0.11 13.64 -3.38
N ILE A 153 -1.09 13.80 -3.94
CA ILE A 153 -1.34 14.67 -5.09
C ILE A 153 -0.91 16.11 -4.81
N ARG A 154 -1.17 16.62 -3.60
CA ARG A 154 -0.91 18.02 -3.25
C ARG A 154 0.57 18.32 -2.96
N LEU A 155 1.30 17.35 -2.41
CA LEU A 155 2.62 17.62 -1.82
C LEU A 155 3.77 16.92 -2.53
N LEU A 156 3.54 15.77 -3.17
CA LEU A 156 4.62 14.93 -3.68
C LEU A 156 5.41 15.63 -4.80
N SER A 157 4.75 16.40 -5.68
CA SER A 157 5.43 17.19 -6.72
C SER A 157 6.49 18.17 -6.19
N LYS A 158 6.42 18.56 -4.91
CA LYS A 158 7.40 19.47 -4.29
C LYS A 158 8.67 18.77 -3.84
N GLU A 159 8.62 17.45 -3.64
CA GLU A 159 9.75 16.63 -3.21
C GLU A 159 10.43 15.91 -4.38
N LEU A 160 9.79 15.92 -5.56
CA LEU A 160 10.30 15.31 -6.78
C LEU A 160 11.04 16.33 -7.65
N VAL A 161 12.02 15.84 -8.41
CA VAL A 161 12.76 16.64 -9.40
C VAL A 161 12.15 16.41 -10.77
N GLY A 162 11.79 17.47 -11.49
CA GLY A 162 11.17 17.37 -12.81
C GLY A 162 10.65 18.72 -13.29
N VAL A 163 10.17 18.78 -14.54
CA VAL A 163 9.60 19.99 -15.14
C VAL A 163 8.15 19.70 -15.50
N GLY A 164 7.22 20.46 -14.92
CA GLY A 164 5.79 20.26 -15.18
C GLY A 164 5.24 18.94 -14.62
N ILE A 165 5.73 18.51 -13.45
CA ILE A 165 5.26 17.29 -12.78
C ILE A 165 3.75 17.36 -12.56
N SER A 166 3.02 16.37 -13.09
CA SER A 166 1.59 16.17 -12.87
C SER A 166 1.37 14.98 -11.94
N LEU A 167 0.34 15.09 -11.09
CA LEU A 167 -0.17 13.97 -10.30
C LEU A 167 -1.68 13.91 -10.49
N SER A 168 -2.19 12.73 -10.84
CA SER A 168 -3.60 12.49 -11.03
C SER A 168 -4.02 11.13 -10.45
N VAL A 169 -5.29 11.02 -10.08
CA VAL A 169 -5.88 9.71 -9.78
C VAL A 169 -6.19 9.05 -11.11
N VAL A 170 -5.75 7.81 -11.27
CA VAL A 170 -6.08 6.99 -12.42
C VAL A 170 -7.54 6.58 -12.32
N ASP A 171 -8.28 6.70 -13.42
CA ASP A 171 -9.70 6.36 -13.44
C ASP A 171 -9.90 4.89 -13.08
N ASP A 172 -10.99 4.62 -12.38
CA ASP A 172 -11.45 3.31 -11.95
C ASP A 172 -11.44 2.22 -13.05
N HIS A 173 -11.54 2.59 -14.32
CA HIS A 173 -11.56 1.65 -15.44
C HIS A 173 -10.17 1.35 -16.03
N GLU A 174 -9.14 2.06 -15.58
CA GLU A 174 -7.78 1.92 -16.08
C GLU A 174 -6.96 0.98 -15.19
N PHE A 175 -6.21 0.10 -15.84
CA PHE A 175 -5.40 -0.91 -15.17
C PHE A 175 -4.02 -0.33 -14.85
N MET A 176 -3.48 -0.68 -13.68
CA MET A 176 -2.07 -0.40 -13.38
C MET A 176 -1.19 -1.11 -14.42
N PRO A 177 -0.33 -0.37 -15.15
CA PRO A 177 0.46 -0.94 -16.23
C PRO A 177 1.55 -1.87 -15.71
N HIS A 178 2.15 -2.60 -16.64
CA HIS A 178 3.32 -3.41 -16.34
C HIS A 178 4.59 -2.56 -16.26
N GLY A 179 5.50 -2.85 -15.32
CA GLY A 179 6.75 -2.10 -15.18
C GLY A 179 7.69 -2.61 -14.09
N GLU A 180 8.80 -1.88 -13.90
CA GLU A 180 9.75 -2.18 -12.83
C GLU A 180 9.22 -1.68 -11.50
N THR A 181 9.16 -2.54 -10.49
CA THR A 181 8.73 -2.13 -9.16
C THR A 181 9.87 -1.51 -8.36
N GLN A 182 9.67 -0.30 -7.85
CA GLN A 182 10.62 0.33 -6.94
C GLN A 182 10.54 -0.31 -5.55
N GLU A 183 11.70 -0.57 -4.94
CA GLU A 183 11.75 -1.17 -3.60
C GLU A 183 11.25 -0.19 -2.52
N MET A 184 10.38 -0.68 -1.63
CA MET A 184 9.81 0.08 -0.52
C MET A 184 10.81 0.24 0.65
N LYS A 185 11.96 0.85 0.37
CA LYS A 185 13.01 1.12 1.37
C LYS A 185 13.38 2.59 1.42
N LEU A 186 13.47 3.09 2.65
CA LEU A 186 14.00 4.41 2.91
C LEU A 186 15.52 4.41 2.78
N SER A 187 16.08 5.57 2.44
CA SER A 187 17.52 5.78 2.57
C SER A 187 17.92 5.70 4.06
N ARG A 188 19.09 5.14 4.34
CA ARG A 188 19.63 5.03 5.72
C ARG A 188 19.66 6.35 6.48
N ILE A 189 19.78 7.48 5.78
CA ILE A 189 19.79 8.82 6.39
C ILE A 189 18.38 9.19 6.86
N LEU A 190 17.36 8.91 6.05
CA LEU A 190 15.97 9.17 6.39
C LEU A 190 15.46 8.23 7.48
N GLU A 191 15.81 6.94 7.42
CA GLU A 191 15.53 5.97 8.49
C GLU A 191 15.98 6.51 9.86
N ARG A 192 17.25 6.91 9.97
CA ARG A 192 17.82 7.47 11.21
C ARG A 192 17.12 8.75 11.67
N LYS A 193 16.73 9.62 10.74
CA LYS A 193 15.99 10.86 11.08
C LYS A 193 14.60 10.54 11.61
N MET A 194 13.91 9.56 11.03
CA MET A 194 12.58 9.14 11.47
C MET A 194 12.63 8.45 12.83
N ASP A 195 13.59 7.56 13.06
CA ASP A 195 13.79 6.91 14.35
C ASP A 195 14.01 7.95 15.45
N ARG A 196 14.89 8.92 15.21
CA ARG A 196 15.13 10.01 16.14
C ARG A 196 13.85 10.81 16.47
N LYS A 197 13.03 11.12 15.46
CA LYS A 197 11.73 11.80 15.68
C LYS A 197 10.75 10.94 16.48
N LYS A 198 10.73 9.61 16.29
CA LYS A 198 9.92 8.68 17.10
C LYS A 198 10.38 8.70 18.56
N PHE A 199 11.69 8.68 18.81
CA PHE A 199 12.24 8.80 20.17
C PHE A 199 11.90 10.15 20.83
N GLU A 200 11.99 11.26 20.11
CA GLU A 200 11.64 12.59 20.63
C GLU A 200 10.15 12.71 20.97
N LYS A 201 9.26 12.04 20.22
CA LYS A 201 7.82 12.00 20.54
C LYS A 201 7.46 11.04 21.68
N GLY A 202 8.28 10.01 21.93
CA GLY A 202 8.11 9.06 23.03
C GLY A 202 8.68 9.53 24.39
N PHE A 203 9.46 10.61 24.42
CA PHE A 203 10.09 11.16 25.61
C PHE A 203 9.54 12.55 25.97
N VAL A 204 8.29 12.60 26.44
CA VAL A 204 7.84 13.67 27.35
C VAL A 204 7.09 13.04 28.53
N HIS A 205 7.79 12.22 29.30
CA HIS A 205 7.49 12.00 30.72
C HIS A 205 8.81 11.87 31.48
N LEU A 206 9.32 13.03 31.91
CA LEU A 206 10.23 13.13 33.04
C LEU A 206 9.45 13.86 34.13
N SER A 207 8.73 13.08 34.94
CA SER A 207 8.45 13.43 36.33
C SER A 207 9.70 13.18 37.16
#